data_AF-A0A933MHH8-F1
#
_entry.id   AF-A0A933MHH8-F1
#
_cell.length_a   1.000
_cell.length_b   1.000
_cell.length_c   1.000
_cell.angle_alpha   90.00
_cell.angle_beta   90.00
_cell.angle_gamma   90.00
#
_symmetry.space_group_name_H-M   'P 1'
#
loop_
_entity.id
_entity.type
_entity.pdbx_description
1 polymer ?
#
loop_
_entity_poly.entity_id
_entity_poly.type
_entity_poly.pdbx_seq_one_letter_code
_entity_poly.pdbx_strand_id
1 'polypeptide(L)'
;MKKIVLALLIIGLFASSAWAAFPTDWGRRATITINHTKVAADASDYPLLLVAANFSSEARDADGSYPALNGGGDLRFSSDEAGSTRLPCEVVSFVTNNDPSLATAEVYVKVASVSSSVDTVIYVWYNKAGETQPAVTDTYGRNAVWSGYKAVYHMNDVTTSTISDSTGNGYNGTKGAANTPLESTGKIGKGQYFNGASTDRISLPNDCFDALSSGSIQAWFLPFTGNYYHWLGGGATNYLILGHSSINKIYAQTYPSPGNAYGTTNTIGYDAYHHITVNSNGTAWGAFISGGSAETMVQLSGSNSGDWFADFSAGTTTYYLGRSLYIGYYFKGYLDEVRISATIFTEARNNTDYQSQNSPSTFSAPGTPETPGGGTSWTKTINGVASPASVNGIAATNIGSVNGI
;
A
#
# COMPACT_ATOMS: atom_id res chain seq x y z
N MET A 1 24.12 -36.30 -66.29
CA MET A 1 23.88 -36.26 -64.83
C MET A 1 23.77 -34.80 -64.38
N LYS A 2 22.56 -34.23 -64.32
CA LYS A 2 22.31 -32.89 -63.76
C LYS A 2 21.68 -33.08 -62.39
N LYS A 3 22.35 -32.59 -61.34
CA LYS A 3 21.92 -32.72 -59.94
C LYS A 3 20.70 -31.82 -59.71
N ILE A 4 19.59 -32.42 -59.29
CA ILE A 4 18.42 -31.71 -58.77
C ILE A 4 18.76 -31.31 -57.33
N VAL A 5 18.77 -30.01 -57.03
CA VAL A 5 18.89 -29.51 -55.66
C VAL A 5 17.47 -29.39 -55.11
N LEU A 6 17.11 -30.26 -54.19
CA LEU A 6 15.86 -30.21 -53.44
C LEU A 6 16.01 -29.16 -52.33
N ALA A 7 15.36 -28.01 -52.46
CA ALA A 7 15.30 -27.02 -51.40
C ALA A 7 14.30 -27.51 -50.33
N LEU A 8 14.79 -27.92 -49.16
CA LEU A 8 13.95 -28.13 -47.99
C LEU A 8 13.38 -26.79 -47.53
N LEU A 9 12.08 -26.60 -47.70
CA LEU A 9 11.33 -25.52 -47.07
C LEU A 9 11.15 -25.90 -45.58
N ILE A 10 11.98 -25.35 -44.69
CA ILE A 10 11.76 -25.45 -43.24
C ILE A 10 10.59 -24.52 -42.92
N ILE A 11 9.38 -25.07 -42.87
CA ILE A 11 8.25 -24.42 -42.23
C ILE A 11 8.53 -24.48 -40.74
N GLY A 12 9.05 -23.39 -40.19
CA GLY A 12 9.09 -23.19 -38.75
C GLY A 12 7.66 -23.14 -38.24
N LEU A 13 7.16 -24.28 -37.77
CA LEU A 13 5.99 -24.31 -36.92
C LEU A 13 6.41 -23.64 -35.60
N PHE A 14 6.20 -22.34 -35.49
CA PHE A 14 6.25 -21.69 -34.20
C PHE A 14 5.04 -22.20 -33.43
N ALA A 15 5.23 -23.31 -32.71
CA ALA A 15 4.40 -23.59 -31.56
C ALA A 15 4.46 -22.33 -30.71
N SER A 16 3.32 -21.68 -30.53
CA SER A 16 3.18 -20.63 -29.55
C SER A 16 3.71 -21.21 -28.24
N SER A 17 4.79 -20.64 -27.73
CA SER A 17 5.16 -20.88 -26.34
C SER A 17 4.00 -20.36 -25.52
N ALA A 18 3.11 -21.26 -25.12
CA ALA A 18 2.11 -21.00 -24.10
C ALA A 18 2.89 -20.69 -22.83
N TRP A 19 3.22 -19.42 -22.64
CA TRP A 19 3.63 -18.97 -21.32
C TRP A 19 2.41 -19.05 -20.44
N ALA A 20 2.47 -19.98 -19.48
CA ALA A 20 1.72 -19.87 -18.25
C ALA A 20 2.31 -18.70 -17.46
N ALA A 21 2.05 -17.48 -17.93
CA ALA A 21 2.23 -16.27 -17.16
C ALA A 21 1.16 -16.33 -16.05
N PHE A 22 1.59 -16.45 -14.79
CA PHE A 22 0.70 -16.19 -13.67
C PHE A 22 0.24 -14.73 -13.78
N PRO A 23 -1.05 -14.42 -13.57
CA PRO A 23 -2.11 -15.33 -13.17
C PRO A 23 -2.81 -16.02 -14.37
N THR A 24 -3.04 -17.33 -14.31
CA THR A 24 -3.86 -18.05 -15.31
C THR A 24 -5.35 -17.77 -15.09
N ASP A 25 -6.09 -17.62 -16.19
CA ASP A 25 -7.54 -17.38 -16.20
C ASP A 25 -7.98 -16.01 -15.63
N TRP A 26 -7.03 -15.08 -15.49
CA TRP A 26 -7.35 -13.67 -15.27
C TRP A 26 -7.73 -13.01 -16.59
N GLY A 27 -8.95 -12.47 -16.67
CA GLY A 27 -9.49 -11.92 -17.91
C GLY A 27 -8.86 -10.58 -18.32
N ARG A 28 -8.39 -9.79 -17.34
CA ARG A 28 -7.90 -8.42 -17.56
C ARG A 28 -6.64 -8.10 -16.78
N ARG A 29 -5.85 -7.18 -17.33
CA ARG A 29 -4.70 -6.54 -16.68
C ARG A 29 -4.70 -5.05 -16.99
N ALA A 30 -4.19 -4.24 -16.09
CA ALA A 30 -3.85 -2.84 -16.34
C ALA A 30 -2.55 -2.48 -15.61
N THR A 31 -1.80 -1.50 -16.12
CA THR A 31 -0.68 -0.93 -15.37
C THR A 31 -1.17 0.00 -14.27
N ILE A 32 -0.35 0.18 -13.25
CA ILE A 32 -0.43 1.27 -12.29
C ILE A 32 0.95 1.93 -12.28
N THR A 33 0.99 3.20 -12.70
CA THR A 33 2.24 3.96 -12.83
C THR A 33 2.38 4.89 -11.65
N ILE A 34 3.41 4.68 -10.84
CA ILE A 34 3.78 5.52 -9.70
C ILE A 34 4.65 6.66 -10.22
N ASN A 35 4.24 7.90 -9.92
CA ASN A 35 4.90 9.10 -10.37
C ASN A 35 6.14 9.41 -9.52
N HIS A 36 7.33 9.31 -10.11
CA HIS A 36 8.59 9.52 -9.39
C HIS A 36 8.75 10.93 -8.81
N THR A 37 8.09 11.93 -9.41
CA THR A 37 8.15 13.32 -8.91
C THR A 37 7.45 13.50 -7.55
N LYS A 38 6.70 12.49 -7.11
CA LYS A 38 6.05 12.42 -5.79
C LYS A 38 6.83 11.57 -4.78
N VAL A 39 7.91 10.92 -5.21
CA VAL A 39 8.77 10.08 -4.39
C VAL A 39 10.00 10.89 -3.98
N ALA A 40 10.15 11.18 -2.69
CA ALA A 40 11.19 12.09 -2.21
C ALA A 40 12.60 11.46 -2.26
N ALA A 41 12.69 10.15 -2.10
CA ALA A 41 13.88 9.34 -2.36
C ALA A 41 13.45 7.89 -2.62
N ASP A 42 14.32 7.14 -3.28
CA ASP A 42 14.10 5.72 -3.53
C ASP A 42 13.80 4.99 -2.21
N ALA A 43 12.73 4.20 -2.18
CA ALA A 43 12.30 3.48 -0.99
C ALA A 43 12.00 2.03 -1.33
N SER A 44 12.60 1.10 -0.59
CA SER A 44 12.37 -0.33 -0.73
C SER A 44 11.23 -0.82 0.16
N ASP A 45 10.73 -2.03 -0.14
CA ASP A 45 9.69 -2.72 0.65
C ASP A 45 8.50 -1.80 0.98
N TYR A 46 8.01 -1.09 -0.04
CA TYR A 46 7.10 0.02 0.13
C TYR A 46 5.63 -0.45 0.04
N PRO A 47 4.81 -0.29 1.09
CA PRO A 47 3.38 -0.58 1.05
C PRO A 47 2.65 0.57 0.35
N LEU A 48 2.47 0.44 -0.96
CA LEU A 48 1.75 1.39 -1.80
C LEU A 48 0.25 1.37 -1.48
N LEU A 49 -0.32 2.52 -1.12
CA LEU A 49 -1.76 2.70 -1.04
C LEU A 49 -2.34 2.94 -2.44
N LEU A 50 -3.37 2.16 -2.78
CA LEU A 50 -4.20 2.33 -3.96
C LEU A 50 -5.64 2.57 -3.51
N VAL A 51 -6.20 3.69 -3.95
CA VAL A 51 -7.62 4.00 -3.80
C VAL A 51 -8.34 3.82 -5.13
N ALA A 52 -9.65 3.92 -5.07
CA ALA A 52 -10.58 4.07 -6.18
C ALA A 52 -9.94 4.57 -7.51
N ALA A 53 -9.44 5.80 -7.51
CA ALA A 53 -8.92 6.47 -8.70
C ALA A 53 -7.64 5.84 -9.30
N ASN A 54 -6.96 4.94 -8.57
CA ASN A 54 -5.76 4.26 -9.04
C ASN A 54 -6.08 2.98 -9.82
N PHE A 55 -7.35 2.60 -9.94
CA PHE A 55 -7.82 1.49 -10.77
C PHE A 55 -8.51 2.04 -12.02
N SER A 56 -8.43 1.31 -13.13
CA SER A 56 -9.13 1.66 -14.37
C SER A 56 -10.64 1.70 -14.12
N SER A 57 -11.39 2.55 -14.84
CA SER A 57 -12.85 2.62 -14.69
C SER A 57 -13.53 1.26 -14.93
N GLU A 58 -13.03 0.48 -15.89
CA GLU A 58 -13.52 -0.87 -16.20
C GLU A 58 -13.45 -1.81 -14.99
N ALA A 59 -12.36 -1.79 -14.22
CA ALA A 59 -12.20 -2.68 -13.06
C ALA A 59 -13.20 -2.40 -11.95
N ARG A 60 -13.78 -1.19 -11.91
CA ARG A 60 -14.64 -0.68 -10.82
C ARG A 60 -16.11 -0.60 -11.20
N ASP A 61 -16.41 -0.88 -12.47
CA ASP A 61 -17.73 -0.75 -13.09
C ASP A 61 -18.55 -2.02 -12.90
N ALA A 62 -19.43 -2.05 -11.89
CA ALA A 62 -20.08 -3.27 -11.43
C ALA A 62 -20.96 -3.98 -12.49
N ASP A 63 -21.57 -3.23 -13.42
CA ASP A 63 -22.35 -3.74 -14.55
C ASP A 63 -21.61 -3.64 -15.90
N GLY A 64 -20.31 -3.32 -15.85
CA GLY A 64 -19.42 -3.33 -16.99
C GLY A 64 -19.17 -4.73 -17.56
N SER A 65 -18.47 -4.78 -18.69
CA SER A 65 -18.17 -6.06 -19.37
C SER A 65 -17.11 -6.89 -18.64
N TYR A 66 -16.18 -6.24 -17.94
CA TYR A 66 -15.04 -6.89 -17.30
C TYR A 66 -14.72 -6.35 -15.90
N PRO A 67 -15.69 -6.26 -14.97
CA PRO A 67 -15.42 -5.78 -13.61
C PRO A 67 -14.41 -6.68 -12.89
N ALA A 68 -13.66 -6.09 -11.96
CA ALA A 68 -13.12 -6.86 -10.85
C ALA A 68 -14.27 -7.31 -9.94
N LEU A 69 -14.08 -8.37 -9.18
CA LEU A 69 -15.10 -8.81 -8.24
C LEU A 69 -15.31 -7.75 -7.15
N ASN A 70 -16.57 -7.49 -6.81
CA ASN A 70 -16.90 -6.71 -5.62
C ASN A 70 -16.30 -7.41 -4.38
N GLY A 71 -15.60 -6.65 -3.54
CA GLY A 71 -14.74 -7.16 -2.45
C GLY A 71 -13.29 -7.43 -2.86
N GLY A 72 -12.95 -7.31 -4.16
CA GLY A 72 -11.59 -7.39 -4.70
C GLY A 72 -10.94 -8.77 -4.59
N GLY A 73 -11.73 -9.85 -4.50
CA GLY A 73 -11.23 -11.22 -4.35
C GLY A 73 -10.30 -11.65 -5.46
N ASP A 74 -10.55 -11.17 -6.68
CA ASP A 74 -9.76 -11.45 -7.87
C ASP A 74 -8.61 -10.46 -8.09
N LEU A 75 -8.33 -9.52 -7.20
CA LEU A 75 -7.19 -8.62 -7.40
C LEU A 75 -5.87 -9.36 -7.16
N ARG A 76 -4.97 -9.33 -8.15
CA ARG A 76 -3.56 -9.75 -8.02
C ARG A 76 -2.65 -8.68 -8.58
N PHE A 77 -1.41 -8.66 -8.11
CA PHE A 77 -0.44 -7.64 -8.51
C PHE A 77 0.89 -8.28 -8.90
N SER A 78 1.59 -7.66 -9.85
CA SER A 78 2.95 -8.04 -10.24
C SER A 78 3.81 -6.83 -10.58
N SER A 79 5.13 -6.96 -10.45
CA SER A 79 6.08 -5.93 -10.88
C SER A 79 6.47 -6.04 -12.34
N ASP A 80 6.16 -7.14 -13.01
CA ASP A 80 6.39 -7.34 -14.43
C ASP A 80 5.11 -7.66 -15.18
N GLU A 81 5.16 -7.37 -16.48
CA GLU A 81 4.07 -7.56 -17.40
C GLU A 81 3.65 -9.04 -17.49
N ALA A 82 4.60 -9.97 -17.47
CA ALA A 82 4.31 -11.41 -17.56
C ALA A 82 3.77 -11.99 -16.24
N GLY A 83 3.61 -11.18 -15.20
CA GLY A 83 3.13 -11.57 -13.87
C GLY A 83 3.95 -12.67 -13.19
N SER A 84 5.21 -12.82 -13.62
CA SER A 84 6.15 -13.80 -13.06
C SER A 84 6.61 -13.43 -11.66
N THR A 85 6.62 -12.13 -11.36
CA THR A 85 7.04 -11.53 -10.09
C THR A 85 5.83 -10.92 -9.40
N ARG A 86 5.15 -11.75 -8.63
CA ARG A 86 3.95 -11.35 -7.88
C ARG A 86 4.30 -10.44 -6.71
N LEU A 87 3.36 -9.56 -6.37
CA LEU A 87 3.47 -8.65 -5.24
C LEU A 87 2.44 -9.01 -4.18
N PRO A 88 2.81 -8.98 -2.88
CA PRO A 88 1.84 -9.13 -1.80
C PRO A 88 0.81 -8.02 -1.82
N CYS A 89 -0.44 -8.36 -1.49
CA CYS A 89 -1.51 -7.37 -1.36
C CYS A 89 -2.42 -7.62 -0.15
N GLU A 90 -2.97 -6.53 0.36
CA GLU A 90 -4.11 -6.50 1.26
C GLU A 90 -5.22 -5.69 0.60
N VAL A 91 -6.40 -6.27 0.49
CA VAL A 91 -7.61 -5.55 0.06
C VAL A 91 -8.45 -5.30 1.31
N VAL A 92 -8.31 -4.11 1.90
CA VAL A 92 -9.08 -3.69 3.09
C VAL A 92 -10.53 -3.45 2.69
N SER A 93 -10.72 -2.73 1.58
CA SER A 93 -12.03 -2.58 0.93
C SER A 93 -11.88 -2.44 -0.58
N PHE A 94 -12.84 -2.99 -1.33
CA PHE A 94 -12.97 -2.75 -2.76
C PHE A 94 -14.44 -2.90 -3.14
N VAL A 95 -15.15 -1.79 -3.29
CA VAL A 95 -16.58 -1.78 -3.61
C VAL A 95 -16.75 -1.23 -5.02
N THR A 96 -17.19 -2.09 -5.93
CA THR A 96 -17.55 -1.71 -7.30
C THR A 96 -18.90 -1.02 -7.30
N ASN A 97 -19.16 -0.18 -8.31
CA ASN A 97 -20.43 0.52 -8.45
C ASN A 97 -20.75 0.68 -9.95
N ASN A 98 -22.04 0.68 -10.31
CA ASN A 98 -22.48 0.93 -11.70
C ASN A 98 -22.13 2.36 -12.17
N ASP A 99 -21.90 3.28 -11.23
CA ASP A 99 -21.16 4.51 -11.49
C ASP A 99 -19.73 4.34 -10.93
N PRO A 100 -18.72 4.07 -11.77
CA PRO A 100 -17.34 3.87 -11.33
C PRO A 100 -16.75 5.04 -10.54
N SER A 101 -17.32 6.25 -10.65
CA SER A 101 -16.89 7.41 -9.86
C SER A 101 -17.29 7.31 -8.39
N LEU A 102 -18.32 6.52 -8.07
CA LEU A 102 -18.82 6.27 -6.71
C LEU A 102 -18.24 5.00 -6.06
N ALA A 103 -17.50 4.20 -6.82
CA ALA A 103 -16.80 3.04 -6.28
C ALA A 103 -15.75 3.47 -5.24
N THR A 104 -15.47 2.63 -4.26
CA THR A 104 -14.46 2.88 -3.22
C THR A 104 -13.42 1.77 -3.21
N ALA A 105 -12.19 2.09 -2.83
CA ALA A 105 -11.17 1.08 -2.61
C ALA A 105 -10.12 1.58 -1.62
N GLU A 106 -9.57 0.63 -0.87
CA GLU A 106 -8.41 0.76 0.00
C GLU A 106 -7.64 -0.54 -0.12
N VAL A 107 -6.58 -0.50 -0.93
CA VAL A 107 -5.75 -1.66 -1.25
C VAL A 107 -4.30 -1.29 -1.01
N TYR A 108 -3.58 -2.15 -0.31
CA TYR A 108 -2.15 -2.01 -0.07
C TYR A 108 -1.38 -3.06 -0.86
N VAL A 109 -0.35 -2.64 -1.58
CA VAL A 109 0.51 -3.53 -2.37
C VAL A 109 1.95 -3.29 -1.97
N LYS A 110 2.66 -4.34 -1.54
CA LYS A 110 4.08 -4.21 -1.19
C LYS A 110 4.92 -4.28 -2.46
N VAL A 111 5.44 -3.14 -2.89
CA VAL A 111 6.35 -3.02 -4.03
C VAL A 111 7.79 -3.13 -3.57
N ALA A 112 8.65 -3.78 -4.36
CA ALA A 112 10.05 -3.98 -4.00
C ALA A 112 10.81 -2.66 -3.85
N SER A 113 10.55 -1.70 -4.74
CA SER A 113 11.07 -0.34 -4.67
C SER A 113 10.19 0.65 -5.41
N VAL A 114 10.10 1.89 -4.92
CA VAL A 114 9.68 3.06 -5.70
C VAL A 114 10.88 3.95 -5.97
N SER A 115 10.95 4.56 -7.15
CA SER A 115 12.05 5.46 -7.52
C SER A 115 11.64 6.94 -7.51
N SER A 116 12.60 7.77 -7.15
CA SER A 116 12.57 9.24 -7.21
C SER A 116 13.09 9.81 -8.54
N SER A 117 13.57 8.96 -9.45
CA SER A 117 14.20 9.39 -10.72
C SER A 117 13.47 8.93 -11.98
N VAL A 118 12.68 7.85 -11.89
CA VAL A 118 11.92 7.29 -13.00
C VAL A 118 10.60 6.71 -12.49
N ASP A 119 9.54 6.82 -13.29
CA ASP A 119 8.25 6.25 -12.91
C ASP A 119 8.38 4.74 -12.69
N THR A 120 7.72 4.26 -11.64
CA THR A 120 7.70 2.82 -11.30
C THR A 120 6.38 2.24 -11.78
N VAL A 121 6.43 1.18 -12.58
CA VAL A 121 5.23 0.51 -13.12
C VAL A 121 5.03 -0.82 -12.42
N ILE A 122 3.80 -1.05 -11.95
CA ILE A 122 3.30 -2.36 -11.53
C ILE A 122 2.06 -2.71 -12.36
N TYR A 123 1.59 -3.95 -12.25
CA TYR A 123 0.42 -4.43 -12.96
C TYR A 123 -0.61 -4.94 -11.97
N VAL A 124 -1.87 -4.58 -12.19
CA VAL A 124 -3.04 -5.17 -11.52
C VAL A 124 -3.73 -6.13 -12.48
N TRP A 125 -4.10 -7.28 -11.96
CA TRP A 125 -4.82 -8.33 -12.66
C TRP A 125 -6.17 -8.50 -11.98
N TYR A 126 -7.23 -8.55 -12.77
CA TYR A 126 -8.61 -8.73 -12.30
C TYR A 126 -9.47 -9.49 -13.33
N ASN A 127 -10.77 -9.56 -13.06
CA ASN A 127 -11.78 -10.24 -13.84
C ASN A 127 -11.56 -11.76 -13.86
N LYS A 128 -11.42 -12.36 -12.67
CA LYS A 128 -11.45 -13.81 -12.50
C LYS A 128 -12.67 -14.22 -11.68
N ALA A 129 -13.58 -14.95 -12.32
CA ALA A 129 -14.82 -15.39 -11.68
C ALA A 129 -14.57 -16.30 -10.47
N GLY A 130 -15.26 -16.03 -9.36
CA GLY A 130 -15.26 -16.86 -8.17
C GLY A 130 -13.97 -16.87 -7.35
N GLU A 131 -12.99 -16.03 -7.69
CA GLU A 131 -11.72 -15.94 -6.97
C GLU A 131 -11.90 -15.25 -5.62
N THR A 132 -11.07 -15.65 -4.65
CA THR A 132 -11.05 -15.06 -3.30
C THR A 132 -9.71 -14.39 -3.03
N GLN A 133 -9.68 -13.46 -2.08
CA GLN A 133 -8.42 -12.84 -1.67
C GLN A 133 -7.42 -13.92 -1.22
N PRO A 134 -6.10 -13.72 -1.43
CA PRO A 134 -5.10 -14.63 -0.89
C PRO A 134 -5.29 -14.80 0.62
N ALA A 135 -5.08 -16.02 1.12
CA ALA A 135 -5.10 -16.26 2.55
C ALA A 135 -4.12 -15.29 3.25
N VAL A 136 -4.47 -14.82 4.45
CA VAL A 136 -3.70 -13.75 5.11
C VAL A 136 -2.23 -14.13 5.39
N THR A 137 -1.94 -15.42 5.54
CA THR A 137 -0.60 -16.00 5.73
C THR A 137 0.07 -16.46 4.42
N ASP A 138 -0.59 -16.30 3.27
CA ASP A 138 0.00 -16.63 1.97
C ASP A 138 1.24 -15.77 1.70
N THR A 139 2.17 -16.27 0.89
CA THR A 139 3.38 -15.54 0.48
C THR A 139 3.06 -14.16 -0.13
N TYR A 140 1.89 -14.03 -0.76
CA TYR A 140 1.41 -12.79 -1.37
C TYR A 140 0.13 -12.25 -0.69
N GLY A 141 -0.18 -12.75 0.50
CA GLY A 141 -1.31 -12.28 1.31
C GLY A 141 -0.94 -11.09 2.19
N ARG A 142 -1.95 -10.63 2.95
CA ARG A 142 -1.88 -9.44 3.81
C ARG A 142 -0.64 -9.39 4.70
N ASN A 143 -0.32 -10.45 5.44
CA ASN A 143 0.77 -10.39 6.44
C ASN A 143 2.13 -10.09 5.76
N ALA A 144 2.33 -10.54 4.52
CA ALA A 144 3.55 -10.26 3.76
C ALA A 144 3.68 -8.77 3.39
N VAL A 145 2.55 -8.05 3.19
CA VAL A 145 2.55 -6.60 2.93
C VAL A 145 3.20 -5.82 4.07
N TRP A 146 2.88 -6.20 5.30
CA TRP A 146 3.27 -5.47 6.51
C TRP A 146 4.41 -6.12 7.29
N SER A 147 5.15 -7.02 6.66
CA SER A 147 6.29 -7.73 7.26
C SER A 147 7.39 -6.84 7.87
N GLY A 148 7.48 -5.57 7.47
CA GLY A 148 8.40 -4.57 8.04
C GLY A 148 7.83 -3.76 9.22
N TYR A 149 6.62 -4.07 9.66
CA TYR A 149 5.90 -3.35 10.72
C TYR A 149 5.63 -4.28 11.90
N LYS A 150 5.61 -3.68 13.09
CA LYS A 150 5.26 -4.34 14.34
C LYS A 150 3.74 -4.44 14.49
N ALA A 151 3.01 -3.38 14.15
CA ALA A 151 1.54 -3.37 14.08
C ALA A 151 1.06 -2.34 13.06
N VAL A 152 -0.07 -2.62 12.42
CA VAL A 152 -0.73 -1.74 11.44
C VAL A 152 -2.23 -1.80 11.67
N TYR A 153 -2.84 -0.65 11.92
CA TYR A 153 -4.27 -0.52 12.14
C TYR A 153 -4.85 0.43 11.09
N HIS A 154 -5.64 -0.11 10.15
CA HIS A 154 -6.51 0.66 9.24
C HIS A 154 -7.74 1.24 9.94
N MET A 155 -7.86 1.01 11.25
CA MET A 155 -8.87 1.61 12.13
C MET A 155 -10.32 1.26 11.76
N ASN A 156 -10.57 0.29 10.88
CA ASN A 156 -11.89 -0.28 10.65
C ASN A 156 -12.28 -1.30 11.74
N ASP A 157 -13.58 -1.37 12.02
CA ASP A 157 -14.15 -2.32 12.95
C ASP A 157 -14.20 -3.72 12.32
N VAL A 158 -13.65 -4.71 13.03
CA VAL A 158 -13.92 -6.14 12.76
C VAL A 158 -15.24 -6.53 13.42
N THR A 159 -15.45 -6.01 14.62
CA THR A 159 -16.71 -6.04 15.36
C THR A 159 -16.92 -4.66 15.96
N THR A 160 -18.09 -4.40 16.52
CA THR A 160 -18.35 -3.15 17.25
C THR A 160 -17.40 -2.92 18.43
N SER A 161 -16.61 -3.92 18.86
CA SER A 161 -15.69 -3.80 20.00
C SER A 161 -14.22 -4.09 19.67
N THR A 162 -13.86 -4.32 18.40
CA THR A 162 -12.49 -4.75 18.03
C THR A 162 -12.03 -4.18 16.70
N ILE A 163 -10.75 -3.83 16.61
CA ILE A 163 -10.05 -3.48 15.37
C ILE A 163 -8.94 -4.51 15.09
N SER A 164 -8.60 -4.72 13.81
CA SER A 164 -7.58 -5.69 13.41
C SER A 164 -6.19 -5.07 13.35
N ASP A 165 -5.19 -5.85 13.71
CA ASP A 165 -3.79 -5.63 13.32
C ASP A 165 -3.52 -6.37 11.99
N SER A 166 -3.15 -5.63 10.95
CA SER A 166 -2.92 -6.19 9.60
C SER A 166 -1.58 -6.91 9.46
N THR A 167 -0.64 -6.76 10.41
CA THR A 167 0.66 -7.46 10.35
C THR A 167 0.55 -8.97 10.56
N GLY A 168 -0.51 -9.41 11.26
CA GLY A 168 -0.65 -10.80 11.70
C GLY A 168 0.18 -11.15 12.94
N ASN A 169 0.79 -10.17 13.61
CA ASN A 169 1.52 -10.36 14.87
C ASN A 169 0.59 -10.56 16.08
N GLY A 170 -0.72 -10.40 15.89
CA GLY A 170 -1.73 -10.67 16.91
C GLY A 170 -2.04 -9.47 17.80
N TYR A 171 -1.60 -8.26 17.43
CA TYR A 171 -1.79 -7.06 18.24
C TYR A 171 -3.16 -6.40 18.05
N ASN A 172 -4.23 -7.18 17.89
CA ASN A 172 -5.57 -6.66 17.66
C ASN A 172 -6.02 -5.72 18.79
N GLY A 173 -6.69 -4.62 18.43
CA GLY A 173 -7.17 -3.63 19.40
C GLY A 173 -8.55 -3.99 19.96
N THR A 174 -8.77 -3.74 21.25
CA THR A 174 -10.06 -3.95 21.93
C THR A 174 -10.62 -2.63 22.43
N LYS A 175 -11.81 -2.25 21.95
CA LYS A 175 -12.50 -1.03 22.36
C LYS A 175 -12.95 -1.09 23.82
N GLY A 176 -13.10 0.08 24.45
CA GLY A 176 -13.57 0.18 25.84
C GLY A 176 -15.00 -0.34 26.04
N ALA A 177 -15.83 -0.22 25.01
CA ALA A 177 -17.17 -0.80 24.89
C ALA A 177 -17.57 -0.85 23.41
N ALA A 178 -18.71 -1.48 23.10
CA ALA A 178 -19.25 -1.49 21.74
C ALA A 178 -19.45 -0.05 21.21
N ASN A 179 -18.97 0.21 19.99
CA ASN A 179 -19.00 1.51 19.32
C ASN A 179 -18.39 2.66 20.15
N THR A 180 -17.43 2.36 21.02
CA THR A 180 -16.76 3.33 21.90
C THR A 180 -15.23 3.13 21.87
N PRO A 181 -14.49 3.79 20.97
CA PRO A 181 -14.91 4.86 20.03
C PRO A 181 -15.80 4.39 18.87
N LEU A 182 -16.47 5.33 18.21
CA LEU A 182 -17.36 5.06 17.07
C LEU A 182 -16.56 5.00 15.76
N GLU A 183 -16.80 3.99 14.93
CA GLU A 183 -16.23 3.96 13.57
C GLU A 183 -16.86 5.08 12.72
N SER A 184 -16.03 5.79 11.97
CA SER A 184 -16.45 6.84 11.05
C SER A 184 -15.59 6.83 9.79
N THR A 185 -15.82 7.78 8.88
CA THR A 185 -14.95 7.97 7.71
C THR A 185 -13.62 8.58 8.16
N GLY A 186 -12.52 7.90 7.84
CA GLY A 186 -11.16 8.32 8.15
C GLY A 186 -10.60 9.30 7.11
N LYS A 187 -9.28 9.53 7.20
CA LYS A 187 -8.51 10.13 6.12
C LYS A 187 -8.35 9.15 4.96
N ILE A 188 -8.17 7.87 5.27
CA ILE A 188 -8.12 6.74 4.35
C ILE A 188 -9.18 5.75 4.83
N GLY A 189 -10.16 5.45 3.99
CA GLY A 189 -11.21 4.49 4.34
C GLY A 189 -11.95 4.85 5.64
N LYS A 190 -11.84 3.98 6.65
CA LYS A 190 -12.50 4.09 7.95
C LYS A 190 -11.52 4.56 9.02
N GLY A 191 -12.01 5.31 9.99
CA GLY A 191 -11.26 5.75 11.16
C GLY A 191 -12.10 5.65 12.42
N GLN A 192 -11.52 6.04 13.55
CA GLN A 192 -12.22 6.02 14.84
C GLN A 192 -12.41 7.44 15.35
N TYR A 193 -13.66 7.77 15.69
CA TYR A 193 -14.02 9.03 16.31
C TYR A 193 -14.02 8.90 17.84
N PHE A 194 -13.19 9.74 18.47
CA PHE A 194 -13.08 9.86 19.92
C PHE A 194 -13.76 11.16 20.37
N ASN A 195 -14.68 11.07 21.32
CA ASN A 195 -15.48 12.21 21.79
C ASN A 195 -14.83 12.99 22.96
N GLY A 196 -13.66 12.58 23.44
CA GLY A 196 -12.98 13.17 24.60
C GLY A 196 -13.40 12.58 25.96
N ALA A 197 -14.15 11.48 25.99
CA ALA A 197 -14.49 10.76 27.21
C ALA A 197 -13.42 9.73 27.59
N SER A 198 -13.30 9.44 28.89
CA SER A 198 -12.37 8.42 29.41
C SER A 198 -12.65 7.00 28.91
N THR A 199 -13.87 6.77 28.42
CA THR A 199 -14.36 5.50 27.88
C THR A 199 -13.94 5.28 26.43
N ASP A 200 -13.77 6.34 25.65
CA ASP A 200 -13.38 6.29 24.24
C ASP A 200 -11.90 5.92 24.14
N ARG A 201 -11.65 4.63 24.06
CA ARG A 201 -10.30 4.07 24.01
C ARG A 201 -10.28 2.77 23.23
N ILE A 202 -9.11 2.45 22.70
CA ILE A 202 -8.80 1.13 22.16
C ILE A 202 -7.58 0.62 22.89
N SER A 203 -7.73 -0.46 23.63
CA SER A 203 -6.64 -1.14 24.35
C SER A 203 -5.86 -2.00 23.36
N LEU A 204 -4.54 -1.87 23.37
CA LEU A 204 -3.62 -2.71 22.63
C LEU A 204 -2.98 -3.74 23.58
N PRO A 205 -2.56 -4.92 23.09
CA PRO A 205 -1.78 -5.86 23.90
C PRO A 205 -0.53 -5.18 24.49
N ASN A 206 -0.13 -5.61 25.69
CA ASN A 206 0.94 -4.97 26.46
C ASN A 206 2.33 -5.15 25.85
N ASP A 207 2.48 -6.09 24.92
CA ASP A 207 3.71 -6.47 24.23
C ASP A 207 3.82 -5.90 22.81
N CYS A 208 2.88 -5.05 22.39
CA CYS A 208 2.89 -4.44 21.05
C CYS A 208 4.12 -3.54 20.81
N PHE A 209 4.80 -3.11 21.87
CA PHE A 209 6.06 -2.38 21.81
C PHE A 209 7.28 -3.17 22.32
N ASP A 210 7.10 -4.44 22.73
CA ASP A 210 8.20 -5.25 23.25
C ASP A 210 9.28 -5.49 22.19
N ALA A 211 10.53 -5.51 22.67
CA ALA A 211 11.76 -5.69 21.90
C ALA A 211 12.06 -4.58 20.87
N LEU A 212 11.33 -3.47 20.89
CA LEU A 212 11.74 -2.26 20.19
C LEU A 212 12.84 -1.57 21.01
N SER A 213 13.88 -1.10 20.34
CA SER A 213 14.91 -0.20 20.91
C SER A 213 15.01 1.11 20.13
N SER A 214 14.52 1.08 18.89
CA SER A 214 14.37 2.20 17.97
C SER A 214 13.16 1.94 17.07
N GLY A 215 12.68 2.98 16.37
CA GLY A 215 11.57 2.83 15.45
C GLY A 215 10.77 4.10 15.22
N SER A 216 9.59 3.89 14.64
CA SER A 216 8.66 4.95 14.23
C SER A 216 7.22 4.56 14.58
N ILE A 217 6.46 5.54 15.05
CA ILE A 217 5.01 5.47 15.19
C ILE A 217 4.42 6.53 14.25
N GLN A 218 3.53 6.12 13.36
CA GLN A 218 2.86 6.99 12.40
C GLN A 218 1.34 6.91 12.57
N ALA A 219 0.64 8.03 12.39
CA ALA A 219 -0.81 8.06 12.36
C ALA A 219 -1.32 9.24 11.53
N TRP A 220 -2.48 9.07 10.91
CA TRP A 220 -3.34 10.19 10.55
C TRP A 220 -4.21 10.54 11.75
N PHE A 221 -4.14 11.78 12.20
CA PHE A 221 -4.98 12.24 13.30
C PHE A 221 -5.56 13.61 12.99
N LEU A 222 -6.83 13.80 13.35
CA LEU A 222 -7.54 15.05 13.25
C LEU A 222 -7.94 15.46 14.66
N PRO A 223 -7.21 16.38 15.30
CA PRO A 223 -7.55 16.84 16.64
C PRO A 223 -8.64 17.92 16.59
N PHE A 224 -9.58 17.85 17.53
CA PHE A 224 -10.48 18.96 17.81
C PHE A 224 -9.87 19.89 18.86
N THR A 225 -10.43 21.09 19.00
CA THR A 225 -10.00 22.07 20.02
C THR A 225 -10.01 21.49 21.44
N GLY A 226 -8.96 21.74 22.21
CA GLY A 226 -8.83 21.33 23.61
C GLY A 226 -7.46 21.63 24.20
N ASN A 227 -7.25 21.25 25.47
CA ASN A 227 -5.98 21.51 26.17
C ASN A 227 -4.94 20.43 25.85
N TYR A 228 -4.95 19.31 26.55
CA TYR A 228 -4.00 18.23 26.31
C TYR A 228 -4.76 16.96 25.97
N TYR A 229 -4.37 16.34 24.86
CA TYR A 229 -5.00 15.13 24.38
C TYR A 229 -3.95 14.08 24.07
N HIS A 230 -4.12 12.88 24.61
CA HIS A 230 -3.24 11.74 24.38
C HIS A 230 -3.92 10.82 23.38
N TRP A 231 -3.37 10.74 22.18
CA TRP A 231 -3.88 9.86 21.15
C TRP A 231 -3.24 8.48 21.22
N LEU A 232 -2.07 8.35 21.85
CA LEU A 232 -1.47 7.09 22.26
C LEU A 232 -0.91 7.22 23.68
N GLY A 233 -1.16 6.24 24.54
CA GLY A 233 -0.75 6.33 25.95
C GLY A 233 -0.64 4.98 26.66
N GLY A 234 0.43 4.78 27.42
CA GLY A 234 0.69 3.63 28.29
C GLY A 234 0.34 3.86 29.77
N GLY A 235 0.93 3.04 30.65
CA GLY A 235 0.61 2.87 32.07
C GLY A 235 0.66 4.12 32.98
N ALA A 236 0.47 3.95 34.28
CA ALA A 236 0.54 5.07 35.25
C ALA A 236 1.96 5.29 35.80
N THR A 237 2.77 4.22 35.85
CA THR A 237 4.11 4.19 36.47
C THR A 237 5.24 4.04 35.47
N ASN A 238 5.01 3.40 34.33
CA ASN A 238 5.90 3.39 33.17
C ASN A 238 5.03 3.71 31.96
N TYR A 239 5.33 4.75 31.20
CA TYR A 239 4.45 5.15 30.11
C TYR A 239 5.20 5.69 28.93
N LEU A 240 4.64 5.40 27.76
CA LEU A 240 4.82 6.18 26.54
C LEU A 240 3.55 6.99 26.34
N ILE A 241 3.68 8.29 26.13
CA ILE A 241 2.56 9.16 25.74
C ILE A 241 2.92 9.85 24.45
N LEU A 242 2.02 9.79 23.47
CA LEU A 242 2.00 10.69 22.34
C LEU A 242 0.72 11.51 22.39
N GLY A 243 0.90 12.82 22.32
CA GLY A 243 -0.18 13.77 22.46
C GLY A 243 0.10 15.06 21.74
N HIS A 244 -0.84 15.99 21.88
CA HIS A 244 -0.60 17.39 21.58
C HIS A 244 -0.98 18.25 22.78
N SER A 245 -0.26 19.36 22.91
CA SER A 245 -0.38 20.31 24.01
C SER A 245 -1.45 21.37 23.77
N SER A 246 -1.74 22.18 24.79
CA SER A 246 -2.72 23.27 24.72
C SER A 246 -2.32 24.42 23.79
N ILE A 247 -1.10 24.37 23.26
CA ILE A 247 -0.57 25.29 22.26
C ILE A 247 -0.32 24.58 20.93
N ASN A 248 -0.96 23.43 20.71
CA ASN A 248 -0.95 22.67 19.45
C ASN A 248 0.41 22.14 19.02
N LYS A 249 1.30 21.86 19.97
CA LYS A 249 2.55 21.19 19.63
C LYS A 249 2.40 19.71 19.88
N ILE A 250 2.85 18.90 18.92
CA ILE A 250 3.02 17.47 19.14
C ILE A 250 4.06 17.31 20.22
N TYR A 251 3.81 16.39 21.14
CA TYR A 251 4.81 16.02 22.11
C TYR A 251 4.76 14.53 22.37
N ALA A 252 5.87 14.07 22.90
CA ALA A 252 6.11 12.70 23.18
C ALA A 252 6.80 12.62 24.54
N GLN A 253 6.34 11.69 25.38
CA GLN A 253 6.75 11.62 26.78
C GLN A 253 6.99 10.19 27.26
N THR A 254 8.08 9.98 28.02
CA THR A 254 8.40 8.72 28.69
C THR A 254 8.63 8.85 30.20
N TYR A 255 8.40 7.76 30.92
CA TYR A 255 8.66 7.61 32.37
C TYR A 255 8.86 6.12 32.71
N PRO A 256 9.73 5.73 33.69
CA PRO A 256 10.42 6.56 34.68
C PRO A 256 11.86 6.96 34.32
N SER A 257 12.31 8.05 34.94
CA SER A 257 13.70 8.54 35.04
C SER A 257 14.36 9.21 33.82
N PRO A 258 14.59 10.52 33.96
CA PRO A 258 13.63 11.48 34.50
C PRO A 258 12.45 11.60 33.53
N GLY A 259 11.25 11.98 33.99
CA GLY A 259 10.11 12.11 33.09
C GLY A 259 10.46 13.04 31.92
N ASN A 260 10.58 12.47 30.72
CA ASN A 260 11.16 13.12 29.56
C ASN A 260 10.06 13.50 28.62
N ALA A 261 9.78 14.80 28.48
CA ALA A 261 8.83 15.29 27.51
C ALA A 261 9.58 16.13 26.46
N TYR A 262 9.38 15.80 25.19
CA TYR A 262 9.89 16.57 24.06
C TYR A 262 8.72 17.00 23.18
N GLY A 263 8.72 18.25 22.76
CA GLY A 263 7.69 18.82 21.90
C GLY A 263 8.27 19.42 20.64
N THR A 264 7.45 19.50 19.60
CA THR A 264 7.79 20.18 18.35
C THR A 264 7.88 21.70 18.54
N THR A 265 8.63 22.40 17.69
CA THR A 265 8.59 23.86 17.64
C THR A 265 7.37 24.37 16.88
N ASN A 266 6.96 23.66 15.83
CA ASN A 266 5.80 24.03 15.02
C ASN A 266 4.50 23.54 15.65
N THR A 267 3.43 24.29 15.39
CA THR A 267 2.07 23.97 15.82
C THR A 267 1.31 23.25 14.71
N ILE A 268 0.43 22.35 15.09
CA ILE A 268 -0.61 21.79 14.22
C ILE A 268 -1.87 22.67 14.20
N GLY A 269 -2.71 22.48 13.18
CA GLY A 269 -4.06 23.03 13.17
C GLY A 269 -5.02 22.13 13.94
N TYR A 270 -6.23 22.64 14.18
CA TYR A 270 -7.37 21.84 14.58
C TYR A 270 -8.29 21.58 13.38
N ASP A 271 -9.18 20.62 13.52
CA ASP A 271 -10.26 20.35 12.57
C ASP A 271 -9.76 20.00 11.16
N ALA A 272 -8.51 19.54 11.06
CA ALA A 272 -7.87 19.08 9.84
C ALA A 272 -7.00 17.85 10.12
N TYR A 273 -6.93 16.94 9.15
CA TYR A 273 -6.06 15.77 9.25
C TYR A 273 -4.60 16.16 9.14
N HIS A 274 -3.81 15.67 10.09
CA HIS A 274 -2.36 15.76 10.13
C HIS A 274 -1.77 14.36 10.09
N HIS A 275 -0.69 14.20 9.34
CA HIS A 275 0.08 12.97 9.32
C HIS A 275 1.26 13.13 10.26
N ILE A 276 1.26 12.42 11.37
CA ILE A 276 2.32 12.53 12.38
C ILE A 276 3.14 11.27 12.33
N THR A 277 4.44 11.46 12.21
CA THR A 277 5.42 10.42 12.46
C THR A 277 6.26 10.86 13.64
N VAL A 278 6.39 10.01 14.65
CA VAL A 278 7.32 10.22 15.75
C VAL A 278 8.31 9.07 15.81
N ASN A 279 9.59 9.42 15.89
CA ASN A 279 10.73 8.53 15.76
C ASN A 279 11.55 8.49 17.05
N SER A 280 12.19 7.35 17.26
CA SER A 280 13.34 7.26 18.16
C SER A 280 14.44 6.40 17.57
N ASN A 281 15.68 6.83 17.77
CA ASN A 281 16.88 6.01 17.53
C ASN A 281 17.44 5.37 18.82
N GLY A 282 16.70 5.42 19.94
CA GLY A 282 17.18 5.00 21.25
C GLY A 282 18.12 6.00 21.93
N THR A 283 18.35 7.17 21.33
CA THR A 283 19.11 8.28 21.95
C THR A 283 18.43 9.65 21.79
N ALA A 284 17.59 9.83 20.78
CA ALA A 284 16.97 11.10 20.42
C ALA A 284 15.56 10.90 19.85
N TRP A 285 14.71 11.89 20.10
CA TRP A 285 13.35 11.97 19.61
C TRP A 285 13.35 12.77 18.29
N GLY A 286 12.61 12.30 17.30
CA GLY A 286 12.34 13.04 16.06
C GLY A 286 10.85 13.05 15.77
N ALA A 287 10.37 14.09 15.08
CA ALA A 287 8.99 14.13 14.63
C ALA A 287 8.89 14.74 13.23
N PHE A 288 7.81 14.41 12.54
CA PHE A 288 7.41 15.03 11.28
C PHE A 288 5.91 15.35 11.33
N ILE A 289 5.51 16.48 10.73
CA ILE A 289 4.12 16.93 10.69
C ILE A 289 3.70 17.12 9.23
N SER A 290 2.70 16.38 8.77
CA SER A 290 2.03 16.53 7.47
C SER A 290 2.96 16.55 6.25
N GLY A 291 4.03 15.75 6.28
CA GLY A 291 5.12 15.85 5.31
C GLY A 291 5.91 17.17 5.46
N GLY A 292 7.17 17.15 5.05
CA GLY A 292 8.10 18.27 5.23
C GLY A 292 9.33 17.85 6.02
N SER A 293 10.09 18.85 6.46
CA SER A 293 11.36 18.62 7.15
C SER A 293 11.17 18.11 8.57
N ALA A 294 12.22 17.45 9.08
CA ALA A 294 12.24 17.03 10.47
C ALA A 294 11.96 18.21 11.42
N GLU A 295 11.06 18.00 12.36
CA GLU A 295 10.75 18.99 13.39
C GLU A 295 11.93 19.18 14.33
N THR A 296 12.11 20.40 14.81
CA THR A 296 12.99 20.64 15.95
C THR A 296 12.28 20.19 17.21
N MET A 297 12.82 19.18 17.87
CA MET A 297 12.33 18.69 19.15
C MET A 297 12.98 19.46 20.29
N VAL A 298 12.17 20.17 21.07
CA VAL A 298 12.61 20.90 22.27
C VAL A 298 12.21 20.16 23.53
N GLN A 299 13.11 20.18 24.50
CA GLN A 299 12.84 19.60 25.80
C GLN A 299 11.80 20.44 26.56
N LEU A 300 10.75 19.79 27.04
CA LEU A 300 9.70 20.40 27.87
C LEU A 300 9.94 20.11 29.36
N SER A 301 10.45 18.92 29.70
CA SER A 301 10.81 18.51 31.06
C SER A 301 11.81 17.34 31.07
N GLY A 302 12.40 17.04 32.24
CA GLY A 302 13.27 15.87 32.44
C GLY A 302 14.73 16.05 32.01
N SER A 303 15.31 15.01 31.42
CA SER A 303 16.60 14.93 30.73
C SER A 303 16.61 13.69 29.82
N ASN A 304 16.87 13.85 28.52
CA ASN A 304 16.92 12.74 27.57
C ASN A 304 17.87 11.60 28.03
N SER A 305 17.30 10.48 28.47
CA SER A 305 18.02 9.22 28.68
C SER A 305 18.33 8.52 27.35
N GLY A 306 17.60 8.89 26.29
CA GLY A 306 17.68 8.26 24.98
C GLY A 306 16.66 7.16 24.76
N ASP A 307 16.18 6.54 25.82
CA ASP A 307 15.61 5.20 25.78
C ASP A 307 14.08 5.18 25.50
N TRP A 308 13.62 5.72 24.37
CA TRP A 308 12.18 5.73 24.01
C TRP A 308 11.49 4.37 24.18
N PHE A 309 12.07 3.31 23.60
CA PHE A 309 11.51 1.97 23.67
C PHE A 309 12.09 1.11 24.79
N ALA A 310 13.24 1.51 25.35
CA ALA A 310 13.91 0.79 26.43
C ALA A 310 13.48 1.26 27.83
N ASP A 311 12.92 2.47 27.98
CA ASP A 311 12.55 3.06 29.28
C ASP A 311 11.19 2.60 29.83
N PHE A 312 10.32 2.00 29.01
CA PHE A 312 9.11 1.34 29.53
C PHE A 312 9.38 -0.15 29.75
N SER A 313 9.22 -0.63 30.98
CA SER A 313 9.46 -2.04 31.30
C SER A 313 8.59 -2.96 30.43
N ALA A 314 9.20 -3.90 29.73
CA ALA A 314 8.50 -4.93 28.98
C ALA A 314 7.44 -5.64 29.85
N GLY A 315 6.22 -5.79 29.32
CA GLY A 315 5.21 -6.69 29.87
C GLY A 315 4.32 -6.21 31.04
N THR A 316 4.39 -4.96 31.51
CA THR A 316 3.56 -4.52 32.67
C THR A 316 2.47 -3.49 32.38
N THR A 317 2.37 -2.93 31.18
CA THR A 317 1.43 -1.82 30.89
C THR A 317 0.60 -2.03 29.64
N THR A 318 -0.72 -1.94 29.77
CA THR A 318 -1.64 -1.83 28.62
C THR A 318 -1.46 -0.47 27.94
N TYR A 319 -1.35 -0.48 26.62
CA TYR A 319 -1.35 0.74 25.82
C TYR A 319 -2.76 1.03 25.30
N TYR A 320 -3.06 2.31 25.13
CA TYR A 320 -4.33 2.77 24.60
C TYR A 320 -4.11 3.69 23.41
N LEU A 321 -4.96 3.53 22.40
CA LEU A 321 -5.29 4.61 21.49
C LEU A 321 -6.43 5.43 22.10
N GLY A 322 -6.35 6.75 21.96
CA GLY A 322 -7.35 7.71 22.40
C GLY A 322 -7.25 8.17 23.86
N ARG A 323 -6.31 7.64 24.65
CA ARG A 323 -6.02 8.13 26.00
C ARG A 323 -4.66 7.65 26.52
N SER A 324 -4.33 8.09 27.72
CA SER A 324 -3.38 7.40 28.61
C SER A 324 -4.07 6.99 29.93
N LEU A 325 -3.33 6.36 30.86
CA LEU A 325 -3.81 6.18 32.23
C LEU A 325 -3.71 7.46 33.10
N TYR A 326 -3.12 8.54 32.58
CA TYR A 326 -3.15 9.84 33.25
C TYR A 326 -4.55 10.48 33.14
N ILE A 327 -5.16 10.74 34.29
CA ILE A 327 -6.56 11.19 34.38
C ILE A 327 -6.70 12.58 33.76
N GLY A 328 -7.72 12.74 32.90
CA GLY A 328 -8.09 14.03 32.31
C GLY A 328 -7.54 14.28 30.90
N TYR A 329 -6.83 13.31 30.31
CA TYR A 329 -6.17 13.44 29.01
C TYR A 329 -6.73 12.41 28.02
N TYR A 330 -7.87 12.74 27.43
CA TYR A 330 -8.64 11.87 26.54
C TYR A 330 -8.77 12.50 25.17
N PHE A 331 -8.31 11.81 24.14
CA PHE A 331 -8.32 12.33 22.78
C PHE A 331 -9.74 12.69 22.33
N LYS A 332 -9.85 13.84 21.67
CA LYS A 332 -11.08 14.27 21.01
C LYS A 332 -10.75 14.58 19.55
N GLY A 333 -11.34 13.83 18.63
CA GLY A 333 -11.01 13.91 17.22
C GLY A 333 -11.09 12.57 16.51
N TYR A 334 -10.44 12.47 15.35
CA TYR A 334 -10.36 11.23 14.57
C TYR A 334 -8.94 10.68 14.58
N LEU A 335 -8.81 9.37 14.68
CA LEU A 335 -7.55 8.65 14.51
C LEU A 335 -7.71 7.60 13.41
N ASP A 336 -6.71 7.52 12.56
CA ASP A 336 -6.69 6.69 11.36
C ASP A 336 -5.24 6.22 11.05
N GLU A 337 -5.10 5.09 10.37
CA GLU A 337 -3.82 4.57 9.87
C GLU A 337 -2.67 4.55 10.89
N VAL A 338 -2.90 3.96 12.05
CA VAL A 338 -1.87 3.86 13.10
C VAL A 338 -0.89 2.75 12.74
N ARG A 339 0.39 3.08 12.62
CA ARG A 339 1.46 2.15 12.23
C ARG A 339 2.61 2.23 13.23
N ILE A 340 3.13 1.07 13.62
CA ILE A 340 4.29 0.92 14.51
C ILE A 340 5.36 0.12 13.76
N SER A 341 6.58 0.62 13.67
CA SER A 341 7.70 -0.07 13.03
C SER A 341 8.96 0.01 13.90
N ALA A 342 9.81 -1.02 13.80
CA ALA A 342 11.17 -1.01 14.36
C ALA A 342 12.16 -0.19 13.49
N THR A 343 11.74 0.19 12.29
CA THR A 343 12.53 1.04 11.37
C THR A 343 12.28 2.51 11.68
N ILE A 344 13.35 3.30 11.67
CA ILE A 344 13.27 4.75 11.78
C ILE A 344 13.01 5.34 10.40
N PHE A 345 11.88 6.01 10.22
CA PHE A 345 11.56 6.66 8.95
C PHE A 345 12.41 7.91 8.74
N THR A 346 13.11 7.95 7.61
CA THR A 346 13.83 9.14 7.16
C THR A 346 12.84 10.23 6.73
N GLU A 347 13.33 11.48 6.64
CA GLU A 347 12.53 12.59 6.08
C GLU A 347 11.97 12.25 4.70
N ALA A 348 12.81 11.68 3.83
CA ALA A 348 12.38 11.27 2.50
C ALA A 348 11.31 10.17 2.54
N ARG A 349 11.46 9.15 3.40
CA ARG A 349 10.43 8.11 3.57
C ARG A 349 9.12 8.70 4.06
N ASN A 350 9.16 9.55 5.09
CA ASN A 350 8.00 10.24 5.62
C ASN A 350 7.28 11.07 4.55
N ASN A 351 8.04 11.79 3.72
CA ASN A 351 7.47 12.61 2.65
C ASN A 351 6.82 11.76 1.55
N THR A 352 7.46 10.66 1.15
CA THR A 352 6.85 9.71 0.20
C THR A 352 5.56 9.11 0.78
N ASP A 353 5.56 8.67 2.04
CA ASP A 353 4.37 8.15 2.73
C ASP A 353 3.24 9.19 2.79
N TYR A 354 3.56 10.44 3.16
CA TYR A 354 2.59 11.52 3.17
C TYR A 354 2.00 11.79 1.78
N GLN A 355 2.82 11.89 0.73
CA GLN A 355 2.32 12.16 -0.63
C GLN A 355 1.44 11.00 -1.14
N SER A 356 1.88 9.75 -0.92
CA SER A 356 1.12 8.56 -1.31
C SER A 356 -0.23 8.47 -0.60
N GLN A 357 -0.31 8.86 0.67
CA GLN A 357 -1.51 8.74 1.48
C GLN A 357 -2.44 9.95 1.40
N ASN A 358 -1.87 11.17 1.31
CA ASN A 358 -2.64 12.39 1.29
C ASN A 358 -3.33 12.64 -0.05
N SER A 359 -2.73 12.19 -1.16
CA SER A 359 -3.28 12.36 -2.51
C SER A 359 -2.97 11.15 -3.40
N PRO A 360 -3.51 9.95 -3.06
CA PRO A 360 -3.16 8.71 -3.75
C PRO A 360 -3.46 8.76 -5.26
N SER A 361 -4.54 9.46 -5.65
CA SER A 361 -4.95 9.65 -7.06
C SER A 361 -3.95 10.42 -7.92
N THR A 362 -3.01 11.15 -7.30
CA THR A 362 -1.93 11.87 -8.00
C THR A 362 -0.56 11.21 -7.81
N PHE A 363 -0.46 10.29 -6.86
CA PHE A 363 0.75 9.54 -6.58
C PHE A 363 0.95 8.40 -7.59
N SER A 364 -0.13 7.73 -7.98
CA SER A 364 -0.13 6.76 -9.07
C SER A 364 -1.36 6.89 -9.96
N ALA A 365 -1.27 6.40 -11.19
CA ALA A 365 -2.36 6.46 -12.17
C ALA A 365 -2.57 5.10 -12.84
N PRO A 366 -3.84 4.72 -13.14
CA PRO A 366 -4.12 3.52 -13.89
C PRO A 366 -3.76 3.69 -15.37
N GLY A 367 -3.26 2.62 -15.98
CA GLY A 367 -3.14 2.50 -17.43
C GLY A 367 -4.42 1.98 -18.08
N THR A 368 -4.34 1.78 -19.39
CA THR A 368 -5.43 1.20 -20.18
C THR A 368 -5.52 -0.31 -19.92
N PRO A 369 -6.71 -0.83 -19.61
CA PRO A 369 -6.96 -2.26 -19.53
C PRO A 369 -6.68 -3.03 -20.82
N GLU A 370 -6.11 -4.21 -20.69
CA GLU A 370 -5.80 -5.12 -21.77
C GLU A 370 -6.11 -6.57 -21.40
N THR A 371 -6.16 -7.43 -22.41
CA THR A 371 -6.33 -8.87 -22.21
C THR A 371 -4.97 -9.53 -22.04
N PRO A 372 -4.73 -10.23 -20.91
CA PRO A 372 -3.56 -11.07 -20.73
C PRO A 372 -3.39 -12.07 -21.89
N GLY A 373 -2.28 -12.01 -22.61
CA GLY A 373 -2.03 -12.87 -23.77
C GLY A 373 -2.48 -12.31 -25.12
N GLY A 374 -3.01 -11.08 -25.16
CA GLY A 374 -3.25 -10.31 -26.38
C GLY A 374 -1.98 -9.73 -27.00
N GLY A 375 -0.93 -10.55 -27.15
CA GLY A 375 0.17 -10.18 -28.03
C GLY A 375 -0.40 -10.02 -29.43
N THR A 376 -0.31 -8.81 -29.98
CA THR A 376 -0.69 -8.54 -31.37
C THR A 376 -0.01 -9.56 -32.29
N SER A 377 -0.78 -10.46 -32.88
CA SER A 377 -0.33 -11.20 -34.04
C SER A 377 -0.08 -10.17 -35.13
N TRP A 378 1.18 -9.84 -35.40
CA TRP A 378 1.55 -9.24 -36.67
C TRP A 378 1.34 -10.30 -37.75
N THR A 379 0.11 -10.48 -38.23
CA THR A 379 -0.10 -11.00 -39.57
C THR A 379 0.37 -9.92 -40.53
N LYS A 380 1.68 -9.92 -40.83
CA LYS A 380 2.17 -9.23 -42.01
C LYS A 380 1.57 -9.96 -43.21
N THR A 381 0.43 -9.49 -43.70
CA THR A 381 -0.08 -9.87 -45.01
C THR A 381 0.98 -9.47 -46.03
N ILE A 382 1.76 -10.43 -46.50
CA ILE A 382 2.65 -10.22 -47.65
C ILE A 382 1.74 -10.17 -48.88
N ASN A 383 1.22 -8.99 -49.19
CA ASN A 383 0.71 -8.70 -50.53
C ASN A 383 1.92 -8.50 -51.44
N GLY A 384 2.30 -9.57 -52.15
CA GLY A 384 3.43 -9.56 -53.05
C GLY A 384 3.54 -10.84 -53.85
N VAL A 385 2.51 -11.14 -54.66
CA VAL A 385 2.69 -12.09 -55.77
C VAL A 385 3.63 -11.41 -56.76
N ALA A 386 4.89 -11.85 -56.78
CA ALA A 386 5.79 -11.51 -57.87
C ALA A 386 5.24 -12.14 -59.15
N SER A 387 4.81 -11.29 -60.09
CA SER A 387 4.54 -11.70 -61.47
C SER A 387 5.82 -12.30 -62.08
N PRO A 388 5.74 -13.37 -62.88
CA PRO A 388 6.92 -13.87 -63.57
C PRO A 388 7.39 -12.83 -64.60
N ALA A 389 8.63 -12.39 -64.46
CA ALA A 389 9.30 -11.53 -65.43
C ALA A 389 9.31 -12.22 -66.80
N SER A 390 8.88 -11.49 -67.82
CA SER A 390 9.00 -11.88 -69.23
C SER A 390 10.49 -11.97 -69.61
N VAL A 391 10.99 -13.19 -69.80
CA VAL A 391 12.24 -13.41 -70.53
C VAL A 391 11.91 -13.47 -72.00
N ASN A 392 12.10 -12.34 -72.68
CA ASN A 392 12.07 -12.25 -74.12
C ASN A 392 13.40 -12.77 -74.67
N GLY A 393 13.33 -13.76 -75.57
CA GLY A 393 14.42 -14.13 -76.47
C GLY A 393 15.12 -15.44 -76.14
N ILE A 394 14.77 -16.50 -76.87
CA ILE A 394 15.69 -17.30 -77.72
C ILE A 394 14.83 -18.26 -78.55
N ALA A 395 15.26 -18.45 -79.79
CA ALA A 395 14.52 -18.93 -80.95
C ALA A 395 13.94 -20.36 -80.84
N ALA A 396 12.87 -20.55 -81.62
CA ALA A 396 12.21 -21.81 -81.89
C ALA A 396 13.14 -22.85 -82.52
N THR A 397 13.02 -24.11 -82.09
CA THR A 397 13.27 -25.27 -82.96
C THR A 397 12.41 -26.46 -82.52
N ASN A 398 11.28 -26.59 -83.21
CA ASN A 398 10.63 -27.79 -83.77
C ASN A 398 10.93 -29.22 -83.25
N ILE A 399 9.80 -29.96 -83.15
CA ILE A 399 9.60 -31.41 -83.42
C ILE A 399 10.13 -32.37 -82.33
N GLY A 400 9.35 -33.31 -81.77
CA GLY A 400 8.06 -33.83 -82.19
C GLY A 400 7.42 -34.76 -81.16
N SER A 401 6.25 -35.22 -81.56
CA SER A 401 5.31 -36.14 -80.92
C SER A 401 5.81 -37.57 -80.69
N VAL A 402 5.10 -38.27 -79.79
CA VAL A 402 4.56 -39.66 -79.89
C VAL A 402 4.90 -40.60 -78.72
N ASN A 403 3.82 -41.01 -78.03
CA ASN A 403 3.41 -42.28 -77.40
C ASN A 403 4.37 -43.46 -77.14
N GLY A 404 4.00 -44.21 -76.09
CA GLY A 404 4.25 -45.64 -75.86
C GLY A 404 5.35 -45.91 -74.83
N ILE A 405 5.20 -46.74 -73.79
CA ILE A 405 4.30 -47.87 -73.47
C ILE A 405 4.00 -47.82 -71.97
#